data_AF-A0A961VSU9-F1
#
_entry.id   AF-A0A961VSU9-F1
#
_cell.length_a   1.000
_cell.length_b   1.000
_cell.length_c   1.000
_cell.angle_alpha   90.00
_cell.angle_beta   90.00
_cell.angle_gamma   90.00
#
_symmetry.space_group_name_H-M   'P 1'
#
loop_
_entity.id
_entity.type
_entity.pdbx_description
1 polymer ?
#
loop_
_entity_poly.entity_id
_entity_poly.type
_entity_poly.pdbx_seq_one_letter_code
_entity_poly.pdbx_strand_id
1 'polypeptide(L)'
;MREALAPAPDIAGLVARERRITIIVALVVVALVAAAGGFAWNTMLALDHAQERIEVADAAATAARRDAEAARLGASSAMAELQAGRARFAEGVATVNRAKSDLLRATSSLESVKSALLRTRSVVAVRTLERDKARAEARELTASLATANERIATLQGAYATATLRAFGGMGRATIADIWIGRLRADVAYADTRLEEAQAMVAALKDHIGLTVALSEHLHPVGSADAEKLADSSDRLGRLLSRVLDMRAQNIRYSGANKPSEGFNSPGFTGYVLGRVARGKTLTSLPETDTPQLGDIIRYQNGFDMFLLQDAEGEPFVIGMTPVGIAALEPDFGVPRAGALATGIFQQ
;
A
#
# COMPACT_ATOMS: atom_id res chain seq x y z
N MET A 1 -24.48 89.65 28.71
CA MET A 1 -23.34 88.74 28.54
C MET A 1 -23.18 87.93 29.82
N ARG A 2 -23.66 86.69 29.86
CA ARG A 2 -23.36 85.74 30.93
C ARG A 2 -22.41 84.73 30.32
N GLU A 3 -21.11 84.88 30.61
CA GLU A 3 -20.10 83.89 30.26
C GLU A 3 -20.40 82.61 31.04
N ALA A 4 -20.76 81.55 30.30
CA ALA A 4 -20.93 80.23 30.85
C ALA A 4 -19.54 79.66 31.15
N LEU A 5 -19.17 79.67 32.44
CA LEU A 5 -18.01 78.95 32.96
C LEU A 5 -18.26 77.45 32.73
N ALA A 6 -17.60 76.89 31.72
CA ALA A 6 -17.60 75.45 31.46
C ALA A 6 -16.96 74.73 32.66
N PRO A 7 -17.56 73.62 33.15
CA PRO A 7 -17.01 72.87 34.26
C PRO A 7 -15.65 72.28 33.88
N ALA A 8 -14.69 72.40 34.80
CA ALA A 8 -13.36 71.84 34.62
C ALA A 8 -13.43 70.31 34.43
N PRO A 9 -12.70 69.75 33.46
CA PRO A 9 -12.74 68.32 33.17
C PRO A 9 -12.25 67.51 34.38
N ASP A 10 -12.96 66.42 34.69
CA ASP A 10 -12.62 65.49 35.76
C ASP A 10 -11.41 64.64 35.37
N ILE A 11 -10.22 65.18 35.67
CA ILE A 11 -8.92 64.55 35.40
C ILE A 11 -8.77 63.23 36.15
N ALA A 12 -9.38 63.09 37.34
CA ALA A 12 -9.29 61.86 38.13
C ALA A 12 -10.04 60.69 37.45
N GLY A 13 -11.21 60.99 36.86
CA GLY A 13 -11.98 60.04 36.06
C GLY A 13 -11.23 59.55 34.82
N LEU A 14 -10.51 60.44 34.13
CA LEU A 14 -9.69 60.10 32.96
C LEU A 14 -8.52 59.18 33.33
N VAL A 15 -7.77 59.49 34.39
CA VAL A 15 -6.63 58.67 34.85
C VAL A 15 -7.08 57.29 35.32
N ALA A 16 -8.23 57.18 35.99
CA ALA A 16 -8.79 55.89 36.40
C ALA A 16 -9.23 55.04 35.20
N ARG A 17 -9.75 55.68 34.15
CA ARG A 17 -10.15 55.00 32.91
C ARG A 17 -8.95 54.51 32.11
N GLU A 18 -7.89 55.32 32.00
CA GLU A 18 -6.63 54.90 31.39
C GLU A 18 -6.03 53.70 32.10
N ARG A 19 -5.91 53.73 33.45
CA ARG A 19 -5.38 52.60 34.21
C ARG A 19 -6.17 51.31 33.99
N ARG A 20 -7.50 51.38 33.91
CA ARG A 20 -8.33 50.20 33.62
C ARG A 20 -8.06 49.66 32.21
N ILE A 21 -7.95 50.53 31.22
CA ILE A 21 -7.64 50.13 29.85
C ILE A 21 -6.26 49.47 29.79
N THR A 22 -5.24 50.04 30.45
CA THR A 22 -3.89 49.46 30.48
C THR A 22 -3.87 48.07 31.11
N ILE A 23 -4.61 47.86 32.20
CA ILE A 23 -4.71 46.55 32.87
C ILE A 23 -5.44 45.53 31.98
N ILE A 24 -6.52 45.93 31.30
CA ILE A 24 -7.26 45.04 30.39
C ILE A 24 -6.37 44.64 29.21
N VAL A 25 -5.66 45.58 28.59
CA VAL A 25 -4.74 45.30 27.49
C VAL A 25 -3.63 44.35 27.95
N ALA A 26 -3.04 44.58 29.12
CA ALA A 26 -2.03 43.68 29.68
C ALA A 26 -2.55 42.25 29.88
N LEU A 27 -3.78 42.10 30.41
CA LEU A 27 -4.41 40.79 30.57
C LEU A 27 -4.69 40.08 29.25
N VAL A 28 -5.15 40.82 28.23
CA VAL A 28 -5.39 40.27 26.89
C VAL A 28 -4.08 39.80 26.26
N VAL A 29 -3.01 40.58 26.37
CA VAL A 29 -1.68 40.19 25.85
C VAL A 29 -1.17 38.94 26.55
N VAL A 30 -1.28 38.84 27.88
CA VAL A 30 -0.88 37.64 28.63
C VAL A 30 -1.70 36.42 28.21
N ALA A 31 -3.02 36.57 28.02
CA ALA A 31 -3.89 35.49 27.57
C ALA A 31 -3.54 35.02 26.15
N LEU A 32 -3.22 35.94 25.23
CA LEU A 32 -2.80 35.60 23.87
C LEU A 32 -1.45 34.87 23.85
N VAL A 33 -0.48 35.33 24.64
CA VAL A 33 0.82 34.65 24.77
C VAL A 33 0.66 33.25 25.35
N ALA A 34 -0.19 33.08 26.36
CA ALA A 34 -0.49 31.77 26.93
C ALA A 34 -1.18 30.84 25.92
N ALA A 35 -2.13 31.35 25.13
CA ALA A 35 -2.81 30.59 24.09
C ALA A 35 -1.84 30.17 22.96
N ALA A 36 -0.98 31.08 22.51
CA ALA A 36 0.05 30.78 21.52
C ALA A 36 1.06 29.74 22.04
N GLY A 37 1.49 29.86 23.29
CA GLY A 37 2.34 28.86 23.95
C GLY A 37 1.69 27.50 24.06
N GLY A 38 0.39 27.45 24.42
CA GLY A 38 -0.39 26.21 24.47
C GLY A 38 -0.55 25.56 23.10
N PHE A 39 -0.77 26.35 22.04
CA PHE A 39 -0.83 25.85 20.67
C PHE A 39 0.50 25.26 20.22
N ALA A 40 1.61 25.98 20.44
CA ALA A 40 2.96 25.52 20.11
C ALA A 40 3.35 24.24 20.87
N TRP A 41 2.97 24.13 22.14
CA TRP A 41 3.17 22.91 22.92
C TRP A 41 2.38 21.73 22.36
N ASN A 42 1.12 21.95 21.98
CA ASN A 42 0.28 20.90 21.42
C ASN A 42 0.77 20.44 20.04
N THR A 43 1.27 21.34 19.20
CA THR A 43 1.89 20.96 17.91
C THR A 43 3.20 20.21 18.10
N MET A 44 4.03 20.58 19.09
CA MET A 44 5.22 19.79 19.46
C MET A 44 4.85 18.37 19.91
N LEU A 45 3.86 18.21 20.78
CA LEU A 45 3.39 16.87 21.20
C LEU A 45 2.84 16.04 20.03
N ALA A 46 2.12 16.67 19.11
CA ALA A 46 1.63 16.00 17.91
C ALA A 46 2.77 15.56 16.98
N LEU A 47 3.82 16.38 16.86
CA LEU A 47 5.02 16.05 16.09
C LEU A 47 5.82 14.91 16.74
N ASP A 48 5.99 14.92 18.06
CA ASP A 48 6.67 13.84 18.80
C ASP A 48 5.93 12.50 18.61
N HIS A 49 4.60 12.49 18.72
CA HIS A 49 3.81 11.28 18.44
C HIS A 49 3.87 10.85 16.98
N ALA A 50 3.92 11.79 16.03
CA ALA A 50 4.10 11.44 14.62
C ALA A 50 5.48 10.80 14.38
N GLN A 51 6.53 11.33 15.01
CA GLN A 51 7.89 10.83 14.91
C GLN A 51 8.03 9.45 15.55
N GLU A 52 7.45 9.23 16.74
CA GLU A 52 7.40 7.93 17.40
C GLU A 52 6.72 6.87 16.52
N ARG A 53 5.61 7.22 15.85
CA ARG A 53 4.92 6.31 14.91
C ARG A 53 5.76 5.97 13.69
N ILE A 54 6.56 6.92 13.19
CA ILE A 54 7.49 6.68 12.08
C ILE A 54 8.59 5.73 12.51
N GLU A 55 9.19 5.94 13.69
CA GLU A 55 10.24 5.05 14.22
C GLU A 55 9.74 3.62 14.44
N VAL A 56 8.52 3.46 14.97
CA VAL A 56 7.88 2.15 15.13
C VAL A 56 7.63 1.49 13.76
N ALA A 57 7.19 2.25 12.77
CA ALA A 57 6.97 1.74 11.42
C ALA A 57 8.28 1.30 10.73
N ASP A 58 9.36 2.09 10.88
CA ASP A 58 10.68 1.75 10.33
C ASP A 58 11.30 0.53 11.02
N ALA A 59 11.12 0.41 12.34
CA ALA A 59 11.54 -0.77 13.08
C ALA A 59 10.80 -2.03 12.60
N ALA A 60 9.48 -1.94 12.39
CA ALA A 60 8.67 -3.03 11.85
C ALA A 60 9.07 -3.41 10.42
N ALA A 61 9.33 -2.43 9.55
CA ALA A 61 9.79 -2.66 8.18
C ALA A 61 11.17 -3.34 8.15
N THR A 62 12.08 -2.94 9.05
CA THR A 62 13.41 -3.55 9.18
C THR A 62 13.33 -4.98 9.70
N ALA A 63 12.46 -5.26 10.66
CA ALA A 63 12.20 -6.62 11.14
C ALA A 63 11.66 -7.51 10.01
N ALA A 64 10.67 -7.04 9.26
CA ALA A 64 10.10 -7.76 8.13
C ALA A 64 11.15 -8.08 7.04
N ARG A 65 12.08 -7.14 6.76
CA ARG A 65 13.19 -7.38 5.83
C ARG A 65 14.13 -8.49 6.32
N ARG A 66 14.49 -8.49 7.60
CA ARG A 66 15.34 -9.55 8.19
C ARG A 66 14.66 -10.91 8.13
N ASP A 67 13.35 -10.97 8.41
CA ASP A 67 12.58 -12.21 8.33
C ASP A 67 12.51 -12.74 6.88
N ALA A 68 12.33 -11.85 5.90
CA ALA A 68 12.35 -12.21 4.48
C ALA A 68 13.73 -12.73 4.03
N GLU A 69 14.83 -12.10 4.49
CA GLU A 69 16.19 -12.57 4.22
C GLU A 69 16.47 -13.94 4.86
N ALA A 70 16.04 -14.14 6.11
CA ALA A 70 16.15 -15.43 6.79
C ALA A 70 15.34 -16.52 6.07
N ALA A 71 14.12 -16.22 5.61
CA ALA A 71 13.31 -17.13 4.82
C ALA A 71 13.97 -17.47 3.48
N ARG A 72 14.60 -16.49 2.82
CA ARG A 72 15.34 -16.69 1.56
C ARG A 72 16.55 -17.61 1.75
N LEU A 73 17.30 -17.44 2.84
CA LEU A 73 18.41 -18.32 3.22
C LEU A 73 17.91 -19.75 3.56
N GLY A 74 16.78 -19.86 4.26
CA GLY A 74 16.13 -21.14 4.52
C GLY A 74 15.71 -21.86 3.22
N ALA A 75 15.11 -21.12 2.28
CA ALA A 75 14.71 -21.65 0.98
C ALA A 75 15.90 -22.11 0.14
N SER A 76 17.02 -21.37 0.13
CA SER A 76 18.22 -21.77 -0.61
C SER A 76 18.87 -23.03 -0.01
N SER A 77 18.90 -23.14 1.33
CA SER A 77 19.34 -24.36 2.01
C SER A 77 18.46 -25.57 1.68
N ALA A 78 17.12 -25.41 1.71
CA ALA A 78 16.18 -26.46 1.33
C ALA A 78 16.34 -26.89 -0.15
N MET A 79 16.61 -25.96 -1.06
CA MET A 79 16.90 -26.29 -2.47
C MET A 79 18.20 -27.08 -2.60
N ALA A 80 19.25 -26.75 -1.84
CA ALA A 80 20.49 -27.50 -1.83
C ALA A 80 20.28 -28.94 -1.31
N GLU A 81 19.49 -29.11 -0.24
CA GLU A 81 19.12 -30.44 0.26
C GLU A 81 18.31 -31.24 -0.76
N LEU A 82 17.38 -30.60 -1.47
CA LEU A 82 16.58 -31.23 -2.52
C LEU A 82 17.45 -31.68 -3.70
N GLN A 83 18.40 -30.86 -4.12
CA GLN A 83 19.38 -31.23 -5.15
C GLN A 83 20.25 -32.42 -4.70
N ALA A 84 20.74 -32.40 -3.45
CA ALA A 84 21.49 -33.51 -2.87
C ALA A 84 20.62 -34.79 -2.75
N GLY A 85 19.34 -34.65 -2.46
CA GLY A 85 18.36 -35.74 -2.44
C GLY A 85 18.12 -36.34 -3.83
N ARG A 86 17.97 -35.49 -4.87
CA ARG A 86 17.83 -35.92 -6.27
C ARG A 86 19.08 -36.68 -6.75
N ALA A 87 20.27 -36.22 -6.38
CA ALA A 87 21.51 -36.93 -6.70
C ALA A 87 21.54 -38.34 -6.07
N ARG A 88 21.21 -38.46 -4.78
CA ARG A 88 21.09 -39.75 -4.08
C ARG A 88 20.03 -40.66 -4.68
N PHE A 89 18.89 -40.10 -5.11
CA PHE A 89 17.85 -40.87 -5.80
C PHE A 89 18.33 -41.41 -7.15
N ALA A 90 18.99 -40.57 -7.96
CA ALA A 90 19.56 -40.99 -9.23
C ALA A 90 20.59 -42.13 -9.06
N GLU A 91 21.44 -42.05 -8.02
CA GLU A 91 22.37 -43.12 -7.66
C GLU A 91 21.65 -44.41 -7.24
N GLY A 92 20.56 -44.30 -6.46
CA GLY A 92 19.70 -45.42 -6.10
C GLY A 92 19.06 -46.10 -7.32
N VAL A 93 18.52 -45.31 -8.27
CA VAL A 93 17.95 -45.83 -9.52
C VAL A 93 19.02 -46.52 -10.37
N ALA A 94 20.23 -45.95 -10.47
CA ALA A 94 21.34 -46.59 -11.16
C ALA A 94 21.70 -47.95 -10.53
N THR A 95 21.72 -48.03 -9.20
CA THR A 95 22.00 -49.27 -8.46
C THR A 95 20.92 -50.33 -8.69
N VAL A 96 19.64 -49.94 -8.68
CA VAL A 96 18.51 -50.83 -8.98
C VAL A 96 18.59 -51.35 -10.42
N ASN A 97 18.91 -50.49 -11.39
CA ASN A 97 19.06 -50.90 -12.78
C ASN A 97 20.21 -51.89 -12.98
N ARG A 98 21.34 -51.72 -12.27
CA ARG A 98 22.42 -52.71 -12.26
C ARG A 98 21.94 -54.05 -11.68
N ALA A 99 21.31 -54.04 -10.51
CA ALA A 99 20.78 -55.24 -9.88
C ALA A 99 19.76 -55.97 -10.77
N LYS A 100 18.88 -55.23 -11.46
CA LYS A 100 17.94 -55.79 -12.44
C LYS A 100 18.68 -56.45 -13.62
N SER A 101 19.71 -55.79 -14.15
CA SER A 101 20.52 -56.34 -15.23
C SER A 101 21.23 -57.64 -14.81
N ASP A 102 21.77 -57.68 -13.59
CA ASP A 102 22.43 -58.86 -13.04
C ASP A 102 21.43 -60.00 -12.79
N LEU A 103 20.22 -59.69 -12.31
CA LEU A 103 19.15 -60.68 -12.15
C LEU A 103 18.73 -61.25 -13.50
N LEU A 104 18.55 -60.41 -14.53
CA LEU A 104 18.23 -60.88 -15.88
C LEU A 104 19.33 -61.80 -16.45
N ARG A 105 20.61 -61.50 -16.19
CA ARG A 105 21.74 -62.37 -16.56
C ARG A 105 21.76 -63.69 -15.79
N ALA A 106 21.39 -63.66 -14.51
CA ALA A 106 21.29 -64.87 -13.69
C ALA A 106 20.10 -65.77 -14.13
N THR A 107 18.98 -65.17 -14.50
CA THR A 107 17.82 -65.92 -15.00
C THR A 107 18.13 -66.57 -16.36
N SER A 108 18.80 -65.87 -17.28
CA SER A 108 19.18 -66.45 -18.57
C SER A 108 20.22 -67.57 -18.45
N SER A 109 21.14 -67.47 -17.48
CA SER A 109 22.08 -68.57 -17.20
C SER A 109 21.36 -69.78 -16.61
N LEU A 110 20.35 -69.58 -15.75
CA LEU A 110 19.52 -70.65 -15.21
C LEU A 110 18.73 -71.39 -16.32
N GLU A 111 18.18 -70.67 -17.29
CA GLU A 111 17.51 -71.27 -18.45
C GLU A 111 18.47 -72.08 -19.34
N SER A 112 19.70 -71.59 -19.52
CA SER A 112 20.76 -72.33 -20.22
C SER A 112 21.11 -73.64 -19.49
N VAL A 113 21.25 -73.59 -18.16
CA VAL A 113 21.50 -74.78 -17.33
C VAL A 113 20.33 -75.76 -17.39
N LYS A 114 19.09 -75.28 -17.28
CA LYS A 114 17.87 -76.10 -17.37
C LYS A 114 17.76 -76.80 -18.72
N SER A 115 18.08 -76.10 -19.81
CA SER A 115 18.05 -76.66 -21.16
C SER A 115 19.19 -77.66 -21.40
N ALA A 116 20.37 -77.47 -20.81
CA ALA A 116 21.43 -78.47 -20.78
C ALA A 116 20.98 -79.75 -20.04
N LEU A 117 20.39 -79.62 -18.84
CA LEU A 117 19.84 -80.71 -18.04
C LEU A 117 18.78 -81.53 -18.77
N LEU A 118 17.91 -80.87 -19.53
CA LEU A 118 16.89 -81.54 -20.34
C LEU A 118 17.51 -82.33 -21.51
N ARG A 119 18.60 -81.85 -22.11
CA ARG A 119 19.35 -82.59 -23.15
C ARG A 119 20.08 -83.80 -22.58
N THR A 120 20.62 -83.72 -21.37
CA THR A 120 21.29 -84.87 -20.72
C THR A 120 20.30 -85.98 -20.34
N ARG A 121 19.01 -85.67 -20.21
CA ARG A 121 17.98 -86.63 -19.77
C ARG A 121 17.42 -87.52 -20.90
N SER A 122 17.81 -87.32 -22.16
CA SER A 122 17.23 -88.05 -23.31
C SER A 122 18.08 -89.19 -23.90
N VAL A 123 19.10 -89.70 -23.21
CA VAL A 123 19.86 -90.88 -23.69
C VAL A 123 19.81 -92.01 -22.65
N VAL A 124 18.95 -92.99 -22.91
CA VAL A 124 18.89 -94.27 -22.19
C VAL A 124 19.74 -95.28 -22.94
N ALA A 125 20.96 -95.57 -22.45
CA ALA A 125 21.58 -96.92 -22.39
C ALA A 125 23.13 -96.92 -22.31
N VAL A 126 23.74 -96.42 -21.22
CA VAL A 126 25.04 -96.93 -20.71
C VAL A 126 25.01 -96.85 -19.17
N ARG A 127 24.60 -97.93 -18.50
CA ARG A 127 24.21 -97.93 -17.08
C ARG A 127 25.29 -98.49 -16.14
N THR A 128 26.02 -97.59 -15.48
CA THR A 128 26.23 -97.52 -14.00
C THR A 128 27.24 -96.41 -13.67
N LEU A 129 28.31 -96.29 -14.43
CA LEU A 129 29.33 -95.23 -14.25
C LEU A 129 28.82 -93.84 -14.65
N GLU A 130 28.02 -93.75 -15.73
CA GLU A 130 27.35 -92.50 -16.10
C GLU A 130 26.22 -92.13 -15.13
N ARG A 131 25.64 -93.11 -14.42
CA ARG A 131 24.57 -92.84 -13.46
C ARG A 131 25.10 -92.12 -12.22
N ASP A 132 26.30 -92.47 -11.77
CA ASP A 132 26.94 -91.80 -10.63
C ASP A 132 27.54 -90.45 -11.03
N LYS A 133 28.07 -90.33 -12.25
CA LYS A 133 28.47 -89.03 -12.81
C LYS A 133 27.27 -88.09 -12.99
N ALA A 134 26.16 -88.57 -13.56
CA ALA A 134 24.93 -87.78 -13.71
C ALA A 134 24.30 -87.42 -12.36
N ARG A 135 24.46 -88.25 -11.32
CA ARG A 135 24.05 -87.92 -9.95
C ARG A 135 24.95 -86.86 -9.31
N ALA A 136 26.26 -86.90 -9.56
CA ALA A 136 27.18 -85.87 -9.11
C ALA A 136 26.88 -84.53 -9.79
N GLU A 137 26.69 -84.53 -11.12
CA GLU A 137 26.30 -83.35 -11.89
C GLU A 137 24.92 -82.83 -11.48
N ALA A 138 23.94 -83.71 -11.23
CA ALA A 138 22.62 -83.29 -10.74
C ALA A 138 22.70 -82.64 -9.35
N ARG A 139 23.58 -83.12 -8.45
CA ARG A 139 23.80 -82.51 -7.14
C ARG A 139 24.50 -81.16 -7.26
N GLU A 140 25.50 -81.05 -8.12
CA GLU A 140 26.19 -79.78 -8.39
C GLU A 140 25.23 -78.75 -8.98
N LEU A 141 24.37 -79.16 -9.91
CA LEU A 141 23.35 -78.30 -10.50
C LEU A 141 22.25 -77.93 -9.51
N THR A 142 21.88 -78.83 -8.60
CA THR A 142 20.94 -78.52 -7.51
C THR A 142 21.54 -77.53 -6.52
N ALA A 143 22.83 -77.67 -6.18
CA ALA A 143 23.55 -76.71 -5.33
C ALA A 143 23.69 -75.34 -6.02
N SER A 144 23.97 -75.33 -7.32
CA SER A 144 24.01 -74.11 -8.14
C SER A 144 22.64 -73.42 -8.20
N LEU A 145 21.55 -74.19 -8.35
CA LEU A 145 20.19 -73.67 -8.34
C LEU A 145 19.78 -73.13 -6.96
N ALA A 146 20.17 -73.80 -5.87
CA ALA A 146 19.95 -73.31 -4.51
C ALA A 146 20.69 -71.98 -4.27
N THR A 147 21.96 -71.89 -4.70
CA THR A 147 22.76 -70.66 -4.61
C THR A 147 22.17 -69.52 -5.46
N ALA A 148 21.65 -69.84 -6.65
CA ALA A 148 20.98 -68.87 -7.51
C ALA A 148 19.68 -68.35 -6.88
N ASN A 149 18.89 -69.23 -6.26
CA ASN A 149 17.66 -68.85 -5.55
C ASN A 149 17.94 -67.97 -4.33
N GLU A 150 18.99 -68.25 -3.56
CA GLU A 150 19.42 -67.42 -2.43
C GLU A 150 19.85 -66.03 -2.89
N ARG A 151 20.57 -65.94 -4.02
CA ARG A 151 20.93 -64.65 -4.63
C ARG A 151 19.71 -63.87 -5.11
N ILE A 152 18.73 -64.53 -5.73
CA ILE A 152 17.48 -63.90 -6.16
C ILE A 152 16.71 -63.34 -4.95
N ALA A 153 16.58 -64.11 -3.87
CA ALA A 153 15.92 -63.66 -2.65
C ALA A 153 16.62 -62.44 -2.02
N THR A 154 17.96 -62.45 -1.98
CA THR A 154 18.75 -61.32 -1.47
C THR A 154 18.56 -60.05 -2.31
N LEU A 155 18.55 -60.20 -3.65
CA LEU A 155 18.33 -59.07 -4.58
C LEU A 155 16.90 -58.51 -4.47
N GLN A 156 15.89 -59.36 -4.25
CA GLN A 156 14.51 -58.91 -4.00
C GLN A 156 14.40 -58.08 -2.72
N GLY A 157 15.08 -58.49 -1.64
CA GLY A 157 15.14 -57.71 -0.39
C GLY A 157 15.83 -56.35 -0.56
N ALA A 158 16.95 -56.31 -1.30
CA ALA A 158 17.65 -55.07 -1.61
C ALA A 158 16.80 -54.13 -2.48
N TYR A 159 16.09 -54.67 -3.47
CA TYR A 159 15.15 -53.91 -4.30
C TYR A 159 13.99 -53.31 -3.50
N ALA A 160 13.35 -54.11 -2.64
CA ALA A 160 12.25 -53.62 -1.79
C ALA A 160 12.71 -52.47 -0.87
N THR A 161 13.89 -52.59 -0.27
CA THR A 161 14.49 -51.56 0.59
C THR A 161 14.82 -50.28 -0.18
N ALA A 162 15.38 -50.41 -1.40
CA ALA A 162 15.68 -49.28 -2.26
C ALA A 162 14.40 -48.53 -2.71
N THR A 163 13.35 -49.28 -3.07
CA THR A 163 12.04 -48.72 -3.44
C THR A 163 11.39 -47.97 -2.28
N LEU A 164 11.48 -48.49 -1.05
CA LEU A 164 10.95 -47.83 0.14
C LEU A 164 11.66 -46.50 0.44
N ARG A 165 12.99 -46.45 0.27
CA ARG A 165 13.78 -45.20 0.40
C ARG A 165 13.42 -44.17 -0.69
N ALA A 166 13.18 -44.63 -1.91
CA ALA A 166 12.72 -43.79 -3.02
C ALA A 166 11.37 -43.11 -2.73
N PHE A 167 10.38 -43.87 -2.23
CA PHE A 167 9.08 -43.32 -1.85
C PHE A 167 9.15 -42.35 -0.66
N GLY A 168 9.97 -42.63 0.35
CA GLY A 168 10.22 -41.70 1.46
C GLY A 168 10.86 -40.38 1.02
N GLY A 169 11.72 -40.41 0.00
CA GLY A 169 12.30 -39.22 -0.62
C GLY A 169 11.29 -38.38 -1.40
N MET A 170 10.38 -39.04 -2.14
CA MET A 170 9.30 -38.37 -2.87
C MET A 170 8.35 -37.61 -1.94
N GLY A 171 7.92 -38.20 -0.82
CA GLY A 171 7.04 -37.53 0.15
C GLY A 171 7.64 -36.25 0.74
N ARG A 172 8.96 -36.24 1.01
CA ARG A 172 9.65 -35.03 1.49
C ARG A 172 9.75 -33.95 0.42
N ALA A 173 9.98 -34.34 -0.84
CA ALA A 173 10.00 -33.39 -1.96
C ALA A 173 8.63 -32.73 -2.18
N THR A 174 7.52 -33.47 -2.05
CA THR A 174 6.16 -32.91 -2.20
C THR A 174 5.85 -31.90 -1.10
N ILE A 175 6.24 -32.18 0.15
CA ILE A 175 6.08 -31.24 1.27
C ILE A 175 6.91 -29.98 1.02
N ALA A 176 8.15 -30.10 0.55
CA ALA A 176 8.99 -28.96 0.21
C ALA A 176 8.38 -28.11 -0.92
N ASP A 177 7.84 -28.73 -1.97
CA ASP A 177 7.19 -28.01 -3.08
C ASP A 177 5.94 -27.25 -2.61
N ILE A 178 5.13 -27.82 -1.71
CA ILE A 178 3.99 -27.12 -1.10
C ILE A 178 4.45 -25.92 -0.27
N TRP A 179 5.50 -26.07 0.55
CA TRP A 179 6.07 -24.98 1.33
C TRP A 179 6.66 -23.87 0.45
N ILE A 180 7.39 -24.22 -0.61
CA ILE A 180 7.91 -23.26 -1.58
C ILE A 180 6.76 -22.53 -2.28
N GLY A 181 5.69 -23.24 -2.66
CA GLY A 181 4.49 -22.65 -3.24
C GLY A 181 3.83 -21.62 -2.32
N ARG A 182 3.68 -21.96 -1.03
CA ARG A 182 3.15 -21.05 -0.01
C ARG A 182 4.04 -19.82 0.18
N LEU A 183 5.35 -20.00 0.33
CA LEU A 183 6.29 -18.88 0.49
C LEU A 183 6.28 -17.95 -0.73
N ARG A 184 6.15 -18.48 -1.95
CA ARG A 184 6.01 -17.66 -3.16
C ARG A 184 4.73 -16.84 -3.15
N ALA A 185 3.62 -17.41 -2.70
CA ALA A 185 2.36 -16.68 -2.57
C ALA A 185 2.47 -15.57 -1.50
N ASP A 186 3.12 -15.86 -0.37
CA ASP A 186 3.32 -14.88 0.71
C ASP A 186 4.24 -13.73 0.26
N VAL A 187 5.30 -14.01 -0.50
CA VAL A 187 6.18 -12.99 -1.09
C VAL A 187 5.41 -12.13 -2.09
N ALA A 188 4.65 -12.73 -3.02
CA ALA A 188 3.87 -11.97 -3.99
C ALA A 188 2.84 -11.06 -3.32
N TYR A 189 2.19 -11.53 -2.25
CA TYR A 189 1.28 -10.72 -1.45
C TYR A 189 2.00 -9.54 -0.76
N ALA A 190 3.19 -9.79 -0.19
CA ALA A 190 4.00 -8.74 0.43
C ALA A 190 4.45 -7.68 -0.58
N ASP A 191 4.83 -8.08 -1.80
CA ASP A 191 5.21 -7.16 -2.88
C ASP A 191 4.05 -6.24 -3.27
N THR A 192 2.84 -6.78 -3.44
CA THR A 192 1.64 -5.96 -3.71
C THR A 192 1.38 -4.95 -2.60
N ARG A 193 1.51 -5.34 -1.32
CA ARG A 193 1.33 -4.40 -0.21
C ARG A 193 2.41 -3.33 -0.14
N LEU A 194 3.64 -3.67 -0.52
CA LEU A 194 4.73 -2.70 -0.59
C LEU A 194 4.45 -1.65 -1.67
N GLU A 195 3.98 -2.05 -2.85
CA GLU A 195 3.58 -1.14 -3.93
C GLU A 195 2.42 -0.23 -3.50
N GLU A 196 1.38 -0.78 -2.86
CA GLU A 196 0.25 0.00 -2.31
C GLU A 196 0.73 1.04 -1.27
N ALA A 197 1.61 0.63 -0.35
CA ALA A 197 2.16 1.52 0.66
C ALA A 197 3.02 2.63 0.04
N GLN A 198 3.84 2.31 -0.96
CA GLN A 198 4.65 3.30 -1.68
C GLN A 198 3.77 4.31 -2.43
N ALA A 199 2.71 3.85 -3.08
CA ALA A 199 1.74 4.72 -3.75
C ALA A 199 1.02 5.65 -2.75
N MET A 200 0.64 5.13 -1.58
CA MET A 200 0.06 5.95 -0.50
C MET A 200 1.05 7.00 0.01
N VAL A 201 2.32 6.65 0.23
CA VAL A 201 3.35 7.62 0.66
C VAL A 201 3.58 8.70 -0.39
N ALA A 202 3.62 8.33 -1.68
CA ALA A 202 3.75 9.31 -2.77
C ALA A 202 2.56 10.29 -2.78
N ALA A 203 1.33 9.76 -2.72
CA ALA A 203 0.13 10.59 -2.68
C ALA A 203 0.08 11.51 -1.44
N LEU A 204 0.55 11.02 -0.28
CA LEU A 204 0.61 11.82 0.95
C LEU A 204 1.68 12.91 0.86
N LYS A 205 2.84 12.62 0.26
CA LYS A 205 3.88 13.62 0.00
C LYS A 205 3.39 14.72 -0.92
N ASP A 206 2.70 14.36 -2.00
CA ASP A 206 2.09 15.32 -2.92
C ASP A 206 1.04 16.19 -2.20
N HIS A 207 0.23 15.57 -1.34
CA HIS A 207 -0.76 16.27 -0.52
C HIS A 207 -0.11 17.25 0.49
N ILE A 208 0.97 16.84 1.16
CA ILE A 208 1.71 17.71 2.09
C ILE A 208 2.37 18.85 1.32
N GLY A 209 3.05 18.56 0.20
CA GLY A 209 3.69 19.58 -0.63
C GLY A 209 2.69 20.62 -1.12
N LEU A 210 1.51 20.17 -1.57
CA LEU A 210 0.41 21.06 -1.94
C LEU A 210 -0.11 21.86 -0.74
N THR A 211 -0.26 21.25 0.43
CA THR A 211 -0.71 21.94 1.65
C THR A 211 0.25 23.05 2.05
N VAL A 212 1.56 22.79 2.03
CA VAL A 212 2.59 23.78 2.33
C VAL A 212 2.57 24.90 1.30
N ALA A 213 2.55 24.58 0.00
CA ALA A 213 2.47 25.58 -1.06
C ALA A 213 1.21 26.45 -0.95
N LEU A 214 0.06 25.85 -0.66
CA LEU A 214 -1.18 26.61 -0.45
C LEU A 214 -1.13 27.49 0.80
N SER A 215 -0.44 27.06 1.86
CA SER A 215 -0.35 27.81 3.11
C SER A 215 0.38 29.14 2.97
N GLU A 216 1.36 29.21 2.05
CA GLU A 216 2.12 30.44 1.76
C GLU A 216 1.27 31.49 1.03
N HIS A 217 0.20 31.07 0.35
CA HIS A 217 -0.68 31.93 -0.45
C HIS A 217 -2.07 32.12 0.16
N LEU A 218 -2.24 31.80 1.45
CA LEU A 218 -3.53 31.97 2.14
C LEU A 218 -3.91 33.44 2.25
N HIS A 219 -5.07 33.79 1.72
CA HIS A 219 -5.68 35.10 1.87
C HIS A 219 -6.60 35.11 3.09
N PRO A 220 -6.39 35.98 4.10
CA PRO A 220 -7.29 36.06 5.25
C PRO A 220 -8.65 36.61 4.80
N VAL A 221 -9.73 35.87 5.05
CA VAL A 221 -11.10 36.28 4.70
C VAL A 221 -12.05 35.97 5.85
N GLY A 222 -12.90 36.93 6.20
CA GLY A 222 -13.88 36.88 7.28
C GLY A 222 -15.25 37.43 6.88
N SER A 223 -16.13 37.60 7.88
CA SER A 223 -17.50 38.10 7.66
C SER A 223 -17.53 39.58 7.24
N ALA A 224 -16.55 40.38 7.67
CA ALA A 224 -16.43 41.79 7.28
C ALA A 224 -16.26 41.95 5.76
N ASP A 225 -15.54 41.04 5.10
CA ASP A 225 -15.38 41.04 3.64
C ASP A 225 -16.71 40.73 2.93
N ALA A 226 -17.51 39.83 3.51
CA ALA A 226 -18.83 39.50 2.98
C ALA A 226 -19.82 40.67 3.12
N GLU A 227 -19.76 41.40 4.23
CA GLU A 227 -20.51 42.64 4.42
C GLU A 227 -20.07 43.70 3.41
N LYS A 228 -18.75 43.88 3.22
CA LYS A 228 -18.23 44.84 2.23
C LYS A 228 -18.62 44.48 0.79
N LEU A 229 -18.57 43.20 0.43
CA LEU A 229 -19.05 42.74 -0.88
C LEU A 229 -20.55 42.94 -1.06
N ALA A 230 -21.34 42.90 0.02
CA ALA A 230 -22.77 43.17 -0.06
C ALA A 230 -23.05 44.64 -0.41
N ASP A 231 -22.19 45.59 0.00
CA ASP A 231 -22.31 47.00 -0.37
C ASP A 231 -22.24 47.21 -1.90
N SER A 232 -21.45 46.40 -2.61
CA SER A 232 -21.31 46.47 -4.07
C SER A 232 -22.26 45.52 -4.81
N SER A 233 -22.54 44.36 -4.25
CA SER A 233 -23.49 43.40 -4.78
C SER A 233 -23.99 42.43 -3.71
N ASP A 234 -25.28 42.54 -3.37
CA ASP A 234 -26.04 41.60 -2.56
C ASP A 234 -25.76 40.11 -2.88
N ARG A 235 -25.55 39.79 -4.16
CA ARG A 235 -25.31 38.41 -4.59
C ARG A 235 -23.88 37.95 -4.27
N LEU A 236 -22.89 38.82 -4.39
CA LEU A 236 -21.50 38.52 -4.01
C LEU A 236 -21.38 38.36 -2.50
N GLY A 237 -22.00 39.24 -1.72
CA GLY A 237 -22.06 39.11 -0.26
C GLY A 237 -22.69 37.77 0.16
N ARG A 238 -23.84 37.40 -0.42
CA ARG A 238 -24.47 36.09 -0.16
C ARG A 238 -23.61 34.90 -0.59
N LEU A 239 -22.86 35.02 -1.69
CA LEU A 239 -21.94 33.99 -2.13
C LEU A 239 -20.84 33.77 -1.10
N LEU A 240 -20.16 34.84 -0.69
CA LEU A 240 -19.06 34.74 0.26
C LEU A 240 -19.57 34.24 1.62
N SER A 241 -20.64 34.81 2.16
CA SER A 241 -21.25 34.35 3.43
C SER A 241 -21.57 32.86 3.38
N ARG A 242 -22.12 32.37 2.27
CA ARG A 242 -22.43 30.94 2.12
C ARG A 242 -21.18 30.05 2.13
N VAL A 243 -20.13 30.49 1.45
CA VAL A 243 -18.83 29.78 1.43
C VAL A 243 -18.21 29.77 2.83
N LEU A 244 -18.27 30.89 3.55
CA LEU A 244 -17.77 31.01 4.92
C LEU A 244 -18.56 30.15 5.91
N ASP A 245 -19.89 30.07 5.78
CA ASP A 245 -20.73 29.17 6.58
C ASP A 245 -20.31 27.70 6.39
N MET A 246 -20.05 27.31 5.14
CA MET A 246 -19.59 25.95 4.82
C MET A 246 -18.17 25.70 5.35
N ARG A 247 -17.30 26.71 5.34
CA ARG A 247 -15.97 26.63 5.96
C ARG A 247 -16.09 26.45 7.48
N ALA A 248 -16.97 27.18 8.14
CA ALA A 248 -17.24 27.06 9.58
C ALA A 248 -17.83 25.69 9.97
N GLN A 249 -18.57 25.05 9.06
CA GLN A 249 -19.06 23.67 9.23
C GLN A 249 -17.98 22.60 9.00
N ASN A 250 -16.74 23.01 8.68
CA ASN A 250 -15.61 22.12 8.42
C ASN A 250 -15.92 21.08 7.32
N ILE A 251 -16.54 21.54 6.22
CA ILE A 251 -16.84 20.70 5.07
C ILE A 251 -15.51 20.21 4.46
N ARG A 252 -15.38 18.89 4.33
CA ARG A 252 -14.14 18.23 3.92
C ARG A 252 -14.01 18.15 2.40
N TYR A 253 -12.78 17.97 1.93
CA TYR A 253 -12.51 17.55 0.56
C TYR A 253 -12.93 16.08 0.37
N SER A 254 -13.73 15.79 -0.66
CA SER A 254 -14.18 14.43 -0.99
C SER A 254 -14.80 14.35 -2.37
N GLY A 255 -14.60 13.25 -3.10
CA GLY A 255 -15.28 13.01 -4.39
C GLY A 255 -16.80 12.83 -4.32
N ALA A 256 -17.40 12.77 -3.12
CA ALA A 256 -18.82 12.48 -2.92
C ALA A 256 -19.77 13.60 -3.39
N ASN A 257 -19.29 14.85 -3.46
CA ASN A 257 -20.01 16.03 -3.93
C ASN A 257 -21.35 16.29 -3.20
N LYS A 258 -21.35 16.18 -1.87
CA LYS A 258 -22.52 16.51 -1.03
C LYS A 258 -22.11 16.99 0.36
N PRO A 259 -22.92 17.85 1.02
CA PRO A 259 -22.52 18.49 2.27
C PRO A 259 -22.10 17.55 3.40
N SER A 260 -22.74 16.38 3.53
CA SER A 260 -22.46 15.45 4.63
C SER A 260 -21.15 14.67 4.48
N GLU A 261 -20.62 14.54 3.27
CA GLU A 261 -19.42 13.73 2.98
C GLU A 261 -18.27 14.56 2.42
N GLY A 262 -18.55 15.75 1.90
CA GLY A 262 -17.58 16.66 1.33
C GLY A 262 -17.72 16.85 -0.18
N PHE A 263 -16.84 17.65 -0.75
CA PHE A 263 -16.84 18.02 -2.16
C PHE A 263 -15.44 18.01 -2.74
N ASN A 264 -15.32 17.76 -4.04
CA ASN A 264 -14.14 18.16 -4.80
C ASN A 264 -14.29 19.63 -5.22
N SER A 265 -13.27 20.21 -5.85
CA SER A 265 -13.28 21.64 -6.19
C SER A 265 -14.44 22.03 -7.13
N PRO A 266 -14.63 21.39 -8.29
CA PRO A 266 -15.76 21.70 -9.18
C PRO A 266 -17.12 21.40 -8.55
N GLY A 267 -17.25 20.29 -7.82
CA GLY A 267 -18.50 19.91 -7.17
C GLY A 267 -18.93 20.90 -6.09
N PHE A 268 -17.98 21.44 -5.32
CA PHE A 268 -18.24 22.51 -4.36
C PHE A 268 -18.72 23.78 -5.06
N THR A 269 -18.01 24.22 -6.08
CA THR A 269 -18.31 25.44 -6.82
C THR A 269 -19.66 25.36 -7.53
N GLY A 270 -19.98 24.22 -8.14
CA GLY A 270 -21.30 23.94 -8.71
C GLY A 270 -22.42 23.93 -7.66
N TYR A 271 -22.17 23.35 -6.47
CA TYR A 271 -23.14 23.35 -5.37
C TYR A 271 -23.43 24.77 -4.86
N VAL A 272 -22.39 25.59 -4.65
CA VAL A 272 -22.54 26.99 -4.22
C VAL A 272 -23.22 27.82 -5.31
N LEU A 273 -22.79 27.67 -6.57
CA LEU A 273 -23.38 28.37 -7.72
C LEU A 273 -24.88 28.09 -7.82
N GLY A 274 -25.31 26.83 -7.73
CA GLY A 274 -26.72 26.46 -7.82
C GLY A 274 -27.60 27.06 -6.70
N ARG A 275 -26.98 27.45 -5.57
CA ARG A 275 -27.68 28.10 -4.44
C ARG A 275 -27.77 29.61 -4.61
N VAL A 276 -26.73 30.26 -5.15
CA VAL A 276 -26.65 31.72 -5.28
C VAL A 276 -27.25 32.21 -6.61
N ALA A 277 -27.11 31.43 -7.68
CA ALA A 277 -27.58 31.71 -9.03
C ALA A 277 -28.42 30.54 -9.57
N ARG A 278 -29.69 30.47 -9.14
CA ARG A 278 -30.61 29.39 -9.53
C ARG A 278 -30.67 29.22 -11.06
N GLY A 279 -30.60 27.98 -11.51
CA GLY A 279 -30.67 27.62 -12.93
C GLY A 279 -29.34 27.66 -13.68
N LYS A 280 -28.23 28.07 -13.03
CA LYS A 280 -26.88 27.98 -13.62
C LYS A 280 -26.16 26.73 -13.15
N THR A 281 -25.48 26.05 -14.07
CA THR A 281 -24.57 24.94 -13.80
C THR A 281 -23.21 25.26 -14.37
N LEU A 282 -22.13 24.67 -13.86
CA LEU A 282 -20.77 24.92 -14.37
C LEU A 282 -20.66 24.72 -15.89
N THR A 283 -21.30 23.66 -16.39
CA THR A 283 -21.31 23.30 -17.82
C THR A 283 -22.10 24.27 -18.71
N SER A 284 -22.92 25.15 -18.14
CA SER A 284 -23.74 26.10 -18.90
C SER A 284 -23.15 27.52 -18.91
N LEU A 285 -22.04 27.75 -18.19
CA LEU A 285 -21.42 29.06 -18.12
C LEU A 285 -20.56 29.32 -19.36
N PRO A 286 -20.63 30.51 -19.97
CA PRO A 286 -19.72 30.90 -21.04
C PRO A 286 -18.30 31.07 -20.50
N GLU A 287 -17.31 30.72 -21.31
CA GLU A 287 -15.90 31.02 -21.01
C GLU A 287 -15.63 32.52 -21.18
N THR A 288 -14.67 33.05 -20.41
CA THR A 288 -14.25 34.45 -20.48
C THR A 288 -12.74 34.57 -20.26
N ASP A 289 -12.11 35.52 -20.96
CA ASP A 289 -10.70 35.90 -20.79
C ASP A 289 -10.53 37.07 -19.81
N THR A 290 -11.63 37.75 -19.47
CA THR A 290 -11.66 38.91 -18.57
C THR A 290 -12.57 38.61 -17.38
N PRO A 291 -12.11 37.78 -16.43
CA PRO A 291 -12.93 37.39 -15.29
C PRO A 291 -13.31 38.60 -14.43
N GLN A 292 -14.59 38.64 -14.03
CA GLN A 292 -15.15 39.64 -13.13
C GLN A 292 -15.37 39.05 -11.73
N LEU A 293 -15.73 39.89 -10.76
CA LEU A 293 -16.10 39.42 -9.43
C LEU A 293 -17.28 38.44 -9.51
N GLY A 294 -17.21 37.37 -8.74
CA GLY A 294 -18.16 36.26 -8.76
C GLY A 294 -17.96 35.27 -9.90
N ASP A 295 -17.07 35.52 -10.87
CA ASP A 295 -16.71 34.54 -11.89
C ASP A 295 -15.87 33.41 -11.30
N ILE A 296 -15.77 32.29 -12.02
CA ILE A 296 -15.03 31.12 -11.57
C ILE A 296 -13.73 31.02 -12.36
N ILE A 297 -12.61 31.02 -11.66
CA ILE A 297 -11.29 30.73 -12.23
C ILE A 297 -11.07 29.22 -12.19
N ARG A 298 -10.71 28.65 -13.34
CA ARG A 298 -10.30 27.25 -13.48
C ARG A 298 -8.78 27.19 -13.51
N TYR A 299 -8.19 26.32 -12.70
CA TYR A 299 -6.75 26.11 -12.62
C TYR A 299 -6.36 24.77 -13.26
N GLN A 300 -5.12 24.66 -13.74
CA GLN A 300 -4.64 23.44 -14.41
C GLN A 300 -4.63 22.20 -13.52
N ASN A 301 -4.58 22.37 -12.19
CA ASN A 301 -4.66 21.28 -11.22
C ASN A 301 -6.10 20.85 -10.90
N GLY A 302 -7.11 21.39 -11.60
CA GLY A 302 -8.51 21.03 -11.45
C GLY A 302 -9.24 21.78 -10.33
N PHE A 303 -8.69 22.90 -9.84
CA PHE A 303 -9.42 23.78 -8.93
C PHE A 303 -10.33 24.74 -9.69
N ASP A 304 -11.57 24.85 -9.21
CA ASP A 304 -12.56 25.82 -9.66
C ASP A 304 -12.88 26.71 -8.47
N MET A 305 -12.49 28.00 -8.53
CA MET A 305 -12.63 28.91 -7.40
C MET A 305 -13.32 30.21 -7.81
N PHE A 306 -14.14 30.78 -6.93
CA PHE A 306 -14.78 32.07 -7.19
C PHE A 306 -13.79 33.21 -7.00
N LEU A 307 -13.67 34.10 -7.99
CA LEU A 307 -12.92 35.34 -7.89
C LEU A 307 -13.75 36.37 -7.11
N LEU A 308 -13.19 36.90 -6.03
CA LEU A 308 -13.82 37.90 -5.17
C LEU A 308 -12.79 38.98 -4.79
N GLN A 309 -13.22 39.92 -3.96
CA GLN A 309 -12.41 41.01 -3.44
C GLN A 309 -12.69 41.15 -1.95
N ASP A 310 -11.66 41.45 -1.17
CA ASP A 310 -11.80 41.63 0.28
C ASP A 310 -12.26 43.05 0.65
N ALA A 311 -12.31 43.34 1.96
CA ALA A 311 -12.72 44.63 2.45
C ALA A 311 -11.80 45.80 2.05
N GLU A 312 -10.52 45.50 1.75
CA GLU A 312 -9.47 46.45 1.40
C GLU A 312 -9.39 46.69 -0.11
N GLY A 313 -10.02 45.83 -0.90
CA GLY A 313 -10.02 45.92 -2.35
C GLY A 313 -9.02 44.96 -3.00
N GLU A 314 -8.42 44.04 -2.27
CA GLU A 314 -7.48 43.07 -2.84
C GLU A 314 -8.24 41.86 -3.40
N PRO A 315 -7.92 41.42 -4.63
CA PRO A 315 -8.59 40.28 -5.24
C PRO A 315 -8.10 38.97 -4.62
N PHE A 316 -9.03 38.04 -4.41
CA PHE A 316 -8.71 36.68 -3.97
C PHE A 316 -9.60 35.66 -4.66
N VAL A 317 -9.19 34.40 -4.67
CA VAL A 317 -10.03 33.28 -5.09
C VAL A 317 -10.40 32.41 -3.91
N ILE A 318 -11.64 31.92 -3.87
CA ILE A 318 -12.09 31.04 -2.79
C ILE A 318 -12.80 29.80 -3.33
N GLY A 319 -12.43 28.64 -2.79
CA GLY A 319 -12.99 27.37 -3.23
C GLY A 319 -12.56 26.19 -2.36
N MET A 320 -12.99 25.00 -2.76
CA MET A 320 -12.62 23.76 -2.09
C MET A 320 -11.26 23.28 -2.58
N THR A 321 -10.38 22.98 -1.63
CA THR A 321 -9.02 22.46 -1.81
C THR A 321 -8.86 21.17 -1.00
N PRO A 322 -7.78 20.39 -1.18
CA PRO A 322 -7.55 19.19 -0.37
C PRO A 322 -7.44 19.45 1.13
N VAL A 323 -7.12 20.68 1.55
CA VAL A 323 -7.07 21.10 2.97
C VAL A 323 -8.39 21.65 3.48
N GLY A 324 -9.42 21.73 2.63
CA GLY A 324 -10.74 22.30 2.94
C GLY A 324 -11.04 23.55 2.11
N ILE A 325 -11.99 24.36 2.57
CA ILE A 325 -12.36 25.61 1.89
C ILE A 325 -11.31 26.68 2.24
N ALA A 326 -10.53 27.09 1.25
CA ALA A 326 -9.45 28.06 1.40
C ALA A 326 -9.67 29.26 0.49
N ALA A 327 -9.28 30.45 0.98
CA ALA A 327 -9.14 31.65 0.19
C ALA A 327 -7.64 31.83 -0.11
N LEU A 328 -7.31 32.12 -1.36
CA LEU A 328 -5.96 32.18 -1.88
C LEU A 328 -5.78 33.43 -2.74
N GLU A 329 -4.55 33.89 -2.87
CA GLU A 329 -4.18 34.86 -3.90
C GLU A 329 -4.55 34.31 -5.31
N PRO A 330 -5.01 35.11 -6.27
CA PRO A 330 -5.39 34.61 -7.59
C PRO A 330 -4.24 33.93 -8.36
N ASP A 331 -2.99 34.26 -8.03
CA ASP A 331 -1.77 33.75 -8.65
C ASP A 331 -0.90 32.93 -7.66
N PHE A 332 -1.54 32.02 -6.90
CA PHE A 332 -0.91 31.15 -5.89
C PHE A 332 0.04 30.06 -6.44
N GLY A 333 0.74 30.34 -7.55
CA GLY A 333 1.73 29.44 -8.15
C GLY A 333 1.17 28.33 -9.05
N VAL A 334 -0.16 28.29 -9.27
CA VAL A 334 -0.79 27.38 -10.23
C VAL A 334 -1.28 28.14 -11.45
N PRO A 335 -0.90 27.73 -12.68
CA PRO A 335 -1.39 28.39 -13.88
C PRO A 335 -2.91 28.27 -14.05
N ARG A 336 -3.53 29.36 -14.51
CA ARG A 336 -4.94 29.40 -14.87
C ARG A 336 -5.16 28.64 -16.18
N ALA A 337 -6.19 27.79 -16.21
CA ALA A 337 -6.67 27.09 -17.40
C ALA A 337 -7.74 27.90 -18.16
N GLY A 338 -8.42 28.83 -17.48
CA GLY A 338 -9.40 29.74 -18.05
C GLY A 338 -10.36 30.27 -16.98
N ALA A 339 -11.42 30.98 -17.38
CA ALA A 339 -12.46 31.42 -16.46
C ALA A 339 -13.86 31.22 -17.04
N LEU A 340 -14.86 31.14 -16.15
CA LEU A 340 -16.27 30.98 -16.49
C LEU A 340 -17.06 32.18 -15.96
N ALA A 341 -17.77 32.86 -16.86
CA ALA A 341 -18.58 34.01 -16.53
C ALA A 341 -19.89 33.60 -15.86
N THR A 342 -20.01 33.85 -14.56
CA THR A 342 -21.21 33.51 -13.78
C THR A 342 -22.29 34.56 -13.90
N GLY A 343 -21.94 35.80 -14.25
CA GLY A 343 -22.88 36.95 -14.28
C GLY A 343 -23.54 37.21 -12.93
N ILE A 344 -22.88 36.84 -11.83
CA ILE A 344 -23.35 37.12 -10.47
C ILE A 344 -23.19 38.61 -10.16
N PHE A 345 -22.07 39.19 -10.57
CA PHE A 345 -21.83 40.62 -10.53
C PHE A 345 -22.54 41.30 -11.71
N GLN A 346 -23.45 42.20 -11.40
CA GLN A 346 -24.11 43.09 -12.35
C GLN A 346 -23.95 44.49 -11.76
N GLN A 347 -23.20 45.34 -12.44
CA GLN A 347 -23.11 46.77 -12.11
C GLN A 347 -24.43 47.47 -12.44
#